data_AF-A0A920JR39-F1
#
_entry.id   AF-A0A920JR39-F1
#
_cell.length_a   1.000
_cell.length_b   1.000
_cell.length_c   1.000
_cell.angle_alpha   90.00
_cell.angle_beta   90.00
_cell.angle_gamma   90.00
#
_symmetry.space_group_name_H-M   'P 1'
#
loop_
_entity.id
_entity.type
_entity.pdbx_description
1 polymer ?
#
loop_
_entity_poly.entity_id
_entity_poly.type
_entity_poly.pdbx_seq_one_letter_code
_entity_poly.pdbx_strand_id
1 'polypeptide(L)' 'MNSKLIEKKQNASLGFEAQRYSLDEYNSEHIHLKNDSKELVFMVMFRTIPEDSSGVAHILEHTTFVVQKNLK' A
#
# COMPACT_ATOMS: atom_id res chain seq x y z
N MET A 1 16.60 3.98 -4.82
CA MET A 1 15.27 4.27 -4.25
C MET A 1 15.50 4.86 -2.87
N ASN A 2 15.47 6.20 -2.76
CA ASN A 2 15.74 6.88 -1.49
C ASN A 2 14.42 6.97 -0.71
N SER A 3 14.27 6.13 0.32
CA SER A 3 13.11 6.14 1.22
C SER A 3 13.46 6.82 2.54
N LYS A 4 12.70 7.83 2.94
CA LYS A 4 12.90 8.54 4.21
C LYS A 4 11.91 8.03 5.25
N LEU A 5 12.40 7.56 6.40
CA LEU A 5 11.53 7.20 7.52
C LEU A 5 10.85 8.46 8.08
N ILE A 6 9.52 8.47 8.06
CA ILE A 6 8.69 9.56 8.59
C ILE A 6 8.31 9.27 10.04
N GLU A 7 7.84 8.04 10.30
CA GLU A 7 7.24 7.67 11.57
C GLU A 7 7.51 6.20 11.89
N LYS A 8 7.68 5.91 13.18
CA LYS A 8 7.83 4.57 13.71
C LYS A 8 7.00 4.43 14.99
N LYS A 9 6.12 3.44 15.05
CA LYS A 9 5.20 3.22 16.18
C LYS A 9 5.10 1.74 16.55
N GLN A 10 5.32 1.42 17.81
CA GLN A 10 5.08 0.09 18.34
C GLN A 10 3.61 -0.06 18.75
N ASN A 11 2.96 -1.15 18.34
CA ASN A 11 1.65 -1.53 18.84
C ASN A 11 1.73 -2.89 19.54
N ALA A 12 1.87 -2.86 20.86
CA ALA A 12 1.97 -4.08 21.67
C ALA A 12 0.69 -4.91 21.65
N SER A 13 -0.49 -4.27 21.63
CA SER A 13 -1.78 -4.98 21.63
C SER A 13 -2.02 -5.78 20.35
N LEU A 14 -1.50 -5.31 19.21
CA LEU A 14 -1.62 -5.98 17.92
C LEU A 14 -0.35 -6.75 17.51
N GLY A 15 0.71 -6.70 18.32
CA GLY A 15 1.93 -7.47 18.10
C GLY A 15 2.76 -7.05 16.88
N PHE A 16 2.71 -5.79 16.46
CA PHE A 16 3.51 -5.31 15.32
C PHE A 16 4.11 -3.92 15.54
N GLU A 17 5.16 -3.64 14.77
CA GLU A 17 5.80 -2.33 14.65
C GLU A 17 5.44 -1.71 13.30
N ALA A 18 4.77 -0.55 13.32
CA ALA A 18 4.45 0.20 12.11
C ALA A 18 5.58 1.17 11.78
N GLN A 19 6.02 1.18 10.53
CA GLN A 19 7.01 2.11 9.99
C GLN A 19 6.44 2.78 8.74
N ARG A 20 6.43 4.11 8.68
CA ARG A 20 5.97 4.87 7.51
C ARG A 20 7.15 5.56 6.84
N TYR A 21 7.29 5.36 5.53
CA TYR A 21 8.35 5.89 4.70
C TYR A 21 7.79 6.80 3.60
N SER A 22 8.43 7.94 3.38
CA SER A 22 8.23 8.80 2.19
C SER A 22 9.13 8.31 1.07
N LEU A 23 8.56 8.15 -0.12
CA LEU A 23 9.30 7.90 -1.36
C LEU A 23 9.26 9.17 -2.21
N ASP A 24 10.32 9.97 -2.11
CA ASP A 24 10.37 11.31 -2.69
C ASP A 24 10.34 11.29 -4.23
N GLU A 25 10.86 10.22 -4.85
CA GLU A 25 10.88 10.05 -6.32
C GLU A 25 9.49 9.88 -6.93
N TYR A 26 8.57 9.23 -6.20
CA TYR A 26 7.22 8.90 -6.69
C TYR A 26 6.12 9.63 -5.93
N ASN A 27 6.49 10.47 -4.95
CA ASN A 27 5.59 11.11 -4.02
C ASN A 27 4.55 10.13 -3.42
N SER A 28 5.02 8.95 -3.03
CA SER A 28 4.19 7.87 -2.52
C SER A 28 4.61 7.48 -1.11
N GLU A 29 3.67 6.93 -0.34
CA GLU A 29 3.96 6.39 0.99
C GLU A 29 4.17 4.88 0.95
N HIS A 30 5.17 4.40 1.69
CA HIS A 30 5.35 2.98 1.96
C HIS A 30 5.18 2.72 3.45
N ILE A 31 4.22 1.88 3.80
CA ILE A 31 3.94 1.47 5.18
C ILE A 31 4.43 0.04 5.35
N HIS A 32 5.36 -0.17 6.28
CA HIS A 32 5.87 -1.49 6.64
C HIS A 32 5.35 -1.88 8.03
N LEU A 33 4.66 -3.01 8.10
CA LEU A 33 4.17 -3.60 9.34
C LEU A 33 5.07 -4.79 9.69
N LYS A 34 5.99 -4.58 10.64
CA LYS A 34 6.95 -5.60 11.06
C LYS A 34 6.39 -6.42 12.22
N ASN A 35 6.37 -7.74 12.06
CA ASN A 35 6.09 -8.71 13.12
C ASN A 35 6.95 -9.97 12.90
N ASP A 36 6.78 -10.98 13.76
CA ASP A 36 7.51 -12.25 13.68
C ASP A 36 6.80 -13.31 12.81
N SER A 37 5.77 -12.92 12.04
CA SER A 37 5.06 -13.84 11.15
C SER A 37 5.95 -14.25 9.97
N LYS A 38 5.88 -15.54 9.59
CA LYS A 38 6.55 -16.05 8.39
C LYS A 38 5.75 -15.75 7.11
N GLU A 39 4.46 -15.50 7.25
CA GLU A 39 3.58 -15.16 6.13
C GLU A 39 3.76 -13.69 5.77
N LEU A 40 4.23 -13.43 4.55
CA LEU A 40 4.43 -12.09 4.02
C LEU A 40 3.18 -11.68 3.23
N VAL A 41 2.67 -10.50 3.54
CA VAL A 41 1.57 -9.87 2.80
C VAL A 41 2.03 -8.51 2.34
N PHE A 42 1.69 -8.15 1.11
CA PHE A 42 1.86 -6.81 0.58
C PHE A 42 0.55 -6.32 -0.01
N MET A 43 0.38 -5.01 -0.01
CA MET A 43 -0.82 -4.37 -0.54
C MET A 43 -0.42 -3.03 -1.15
N VAL A 44 -1.01 -2.73 -2.30
CA VAL A 44 -0.90 -1.43 -2.95
C VAL A 44 -2.27 -0.79 -2.91
N MET A 45 -2.36 0.43 -2.39
CA MET A 45 -3.62 1.14 -2.23
C MET A 45 -3.59 2.43 -3.02
N PHE A 46 -4.66 2.70 -3.76
CA PHE A 46 -4.91 3.98 -4.40
C PHE A 46 -6.14 4.61 -3.76
N ARG A 47 -6.04 5.88 -3.38
CA ARG A 47 -7.19 6.60 -2.83
C ARG A 47 -8.17 6.93 -3.96
N THR A 48 -9.29 6.24 -4.01
CA THR A 48 -10.39 6.54 -4.94
C THR A 48 -11.50 7.27 -4.18
N ILE A 49 -11.71 8.55 -4.46
CA ILE A 49 -12.87 9.30 -3.97
C ILE A 49 -13.90 9.31 -5.10
N PRO A 50 -14.98 8.51 -5.03
CA PRO A 50 -15.99 8.51 -6.07
C PRO A 50 -16.81 9.80 -6.01
N GLU A 51 -16.93 10.50 -7.13
CA GLU A 51 -17.77 11.70 -7.27
C GLU A 51 -19.24 11.34 -7.53
N ASP A 52 -19.52 10.09 -7.92
CA ASP A 52 -20.84 9.57 -8.20
C ASP A 52 -20.95 8.07 -7.81
N SER A 53 -22.16 7.51 -7.93
CA SER A 53 -22.44 6.10 -7.59
C SER A 53 -22.30 5.13 -8.78
N SER A 54 -21.56 5.50 -9.83
CA SER A 54 -21.42 4.68 -11.05
C SER A 54 -20.60 3.41 -10.87
N GLY A 55 -19.85 3.28 -9.77
CA GLY A 55 -19.04 2.09 -9.48
C GLY A 55 -17.70 2.03 -10.23
N VAL A 56 -17.24 3.14 -10.82
CA VAL A 56 -15.98 3.20 -11.60
C VAL A 56 -14.76 2.68 -10.82
N ALA A 57 -14.63 2.99 -9.52
CA ALA A 57 -13.52 2.48 -8.71
C ALA A 57 -13.53 0.95 -8.57
N HIS A 58 -14.71 0.36 -8.49
CA HIS A 58 -14.88 -1.09 -8.40
C HIS A 58 -14.62 -1.79 -9.75
N ILE A 59 -15.06 -1.20 -10.86
CA ILE A 59 -14.73 -1.68 -12.21
C ILE A 59 -13.21 -1.61 -12.46
N LEU A 60 -12.57 -0.55 -11.97
CA LEU A 60 -11.12 -0.38 -12.10
C LEU A 60 -10.38 -1.52 -11.41
N GLU A 61 -10.71 -1.85 -10.16
CA GLU A 61 -10.11 -2.97 -9.41
C GLU A 61 -10.13 -4.28 -10.21
N HIS A 62 -11.28 -4.63 -10.79
CA HIS A 62 -11.46 -5.85 -11.58
C HIS A 62 -10.71 -5.87 -12.92
N THR A 63 -10.44 -4.72 -13.52
CA THR A 63 -9.73 -4.62 -14.81
C THR A 63 -8.21 -4.51 -14.65
N THR A 64 -7.73 -3.99 -13.52
CA THR A 64 -6.28 -3.84 -13.25
C THR A 64 -5.51 -5.16 -13.28
N PHE A 65 -6.13 -6.28 -12.90
CA PHE A 65 -5.49 -7.60 -12.94
C PHE A 65 -5.39 -8.21 -14.34
N VAL A 66 -6.10 -7.66 -15.34
CA VAL A 66 -6.12 -8.18 -16.71
C VAL A 66 -5.07 -7.50 -17.60
N VAL A 67 -4.67 -6.26 -17.29
CA VAL A 67 -3.71 -5.50 -18.10
C VAL A 67 -2.45 -5.20 -17.28
N GLN A 68 -1.51 -6.15 -17.28
CA GLN A 68 -0.16 -5.95 -16.76
C GLN A 68 0.86 -6.08 -17.90
N LYS A 69 1.45 -4.97 -18.32
CA LYS A 69 2.34 -4.90 -19.51
C LYS A 69 3.72 -5.58 -19.31
N ASN A 70 4.04 -5.94 -18.07
CA ASN A 70 5.37 -6.45 -17.65
C ASN A 70 5.35 -7.88 -17.10
N LEU A 71 4.28 -8.64 -17.29
CA LEU A 71 4.33 -10.10 -17.14
C LEU A 71 4.91 -10.70 -18.44
N LYS A 72 6.24 -10.89 -18.44
CA LYS A 72 6.94 -11.84 -19.31
C LYS A 72 7.53 -12.94 -18.45
#